data_AF-A0A1H9WQ32-F1
#
_entry.id   AF-A0A1H9WQ32-F1
#
_cell.length_a   1.000
_cell.length_b   1.000
_cell.length_c   1.000
_cell.angle_alpha   90.00
_cell.angle_beta   90.00
_cell.angle_gamma   90.00
#
_symmetry.space_group_name_H-M   'P 1'
#
loop_
_entity.id
_entity.type
_entity.pdbx_description
1 polymer ?
#
loop_
_entity_poly.entity_id
_entity_poly.type
_entity_poly.pdbx_seq_one_letter_code
_entity_poly.pdbx_strand_id
1 'polypeptide(L)'
;MNQPTYSPQIMDDDEMMRLFKKFHIVTAGTRALELINDPVYDDMTFRDILVEMLRAQEAGYIQRTSQKRLKAARLVNPMATMANLTATPPKDISPQRLARLKATEWITGPEPKNLVIIGPTGSGKSFLVQAIAHNACMRLLTVRYWRLAELAGEIDQLNQDVSATNELVKEITKYHLVIFDDFFTTEISPHATRVLFEIMEARDLPSNRYCLTARCRRLGQNDAQQSHRRIPHQPDSAPINDRGTQQRRKSTPNPPTTKRPIVFHTSPRNSTCGDYP
;
A
#
# COMPACT_ATOMS: atom_id res chain seq x y z
N MET A 1 -26.49 -13.51 -55.73
CA MET A 1 -26.22 -13.19 -54.31
C MET A 1 -26.59 -11.73 -54.10
N ASN A 2 -27.77 -11.46 -53.54
CA ASN A 2 -28.12 -10.10 -53.12
C ASN A 2 -27.37 -9.83 -51.82
N GLN A 3 -26.39 -8.93 -51.85
CA GLN A 3 -25.90 -8.33 -50.61
C GLN A 3 -27.07 -7.55 -49.99
N PRO A 4 -27.35 -7.69 -48.69
CA PRO A 4 -28.33 -6.84 -48.05
C PRO A 4 -27.88 -5.39 -48.19
N THR A 5 -28.69 -4.56 -48.83
CA THR A 5 -28.53 -3.11 -48.86
C THR A 5 -28.70 -2.60 -47.44
N TYR A 6 -27.60 -2.37 -46.74
CA TYR A 6 -27.59 -1.65 -45.48
C TYR A 6 -27.95 -0.19 -45.79
N SER A 7 -29.21 0.20 -45.57
CA SER A 7 -29.55 1.60 -45.37
C SER A 7 -29.09 1.95 -43.96
N PRO A 8 -28.05 2.79 -43.77
CA PRO A 8 -27.68 3.24 -42.44
C PRO A 8 -28.85 4.07 -41.94
N GLN A 9 -29.50 3.65 -40.85
CA GLN A 9 -30.10 4.65 -40.00
C GLN A 9 -28.94 5.51 -39.51
N ILE A 10 -28.92 6.79 -39.90
CA ILE A 10 -27.92 7.74 -39.44
C ILE A 10 -28.21 7.93 -37.95
N MET A 11 -27.45 7.23 -37.13
CA MET A 11 -27.45 7.42 -35.68
C MET A 11 -26.72 8.74 -35.41
N ASP A 12 -27.41 9.70 -34.82
CA ASP A 12 -26.84 11.00 -34.48
C ASP A 12 -25.94 10.95 -33.22
N ASP A 13 -25.23 12.04 -32.94
CA ASP A 13 -24.32 12.16 -31.81
C ASP A 13 -25.01 11.96 -30.45
N ASP A 14 -26.27 12.38 -30.34
CA ASP A 14 -27.06 12.25 -29.11
C ASP A 14 -27.44 10.78 -28.85
N GLU A 15 -27.88 10.07 -29.89
CA GLU A 15 -28.17 8.63 -29.83
C GLU A 15 -26.89 7.82 -29.57
N MET A 16 -25.78 8.18 -30.21
CA MET A 16 -24.46 7.62 -29.92
C MET A 16 -24.09 7.80 -28.45
N MET A 17 -24.19 9.02 -27.91
CA MET A 17 -23.87 9.30 -26.51
C MET A 17 -24.79 8.58 -25.53
N ARG A 18 -26.07 8.43 -25.86
CA ARG A 18 -27.01 7.61 -25.07
C ARG A 18 -26.55 6.15 -25.01
N LEU A 19 -26.12 5.56 -26.12
CA LEU A 19 -25.61 4.18 -26.14
C LEU A 19 -24.27 4.05 -25.43
N PHE A 20 -23.34 4.99 -25.63
CA PHE A 20 -22.06 4.99 -24.91
C PHE A 20 -22.26 5.04 -23.39
N LYS A 21 -23.25 5.79 -22.91
CA LYS A 21 -23.67 5.80 -21.51
C LYS A 21 -24.26 4.46 -21.06
N LYS A 22 -25.16 3.88 -21.85
CA LYS A 22 -25.77 2.57 -21.57
C LYS A 22 -24.74 1.45 -21.46
N PHE A 23 -23.69 1.48 -22.28
CA PHE A 23 -22.63 0.48 -22.30
C PHE A 23 -21.40 0.83 -21.45
N HIS A 24 -21.46 1.90 -20.64
CA HIS A 24 -20.37 2.35 -19.76
C HIS A 24 -19.04 2.68 -20.47
N ILE A 25 -19.10 3.12 -21.72
CA ILE A 25 -17.96 3.53 -22.55
C ILE A 25 -18.02 5.03 -22.92
N VAL A 26 -18.64 5.83 -22.07
CA VAL A 26 -18.82 7.29 -22.24
C VAL A 26 -17.51 7.98 -22.62
N THR A 27 -16.40 7.67 -21.94
CA THR A 27 -15.12 8.36 -22.21
C THR A 27 -14.56 8.01 -23.59
N ALA A 28 -14.66 6.76 -24.03
CA ALA A 28 -14.34 6.38 -25.41
C ALA A 28 -15.26 7.09 -26.41
N GLY A 29 -16.57 7.11 -26.13
CA GLY A 29 -17.57 7.73 -26.99
C GLY A 29 -17.36 9.22 -27.19
N THR A 30 -17.15 9.96 -26.10
CA THR A 30 -16.80 11.39 -26.14
C THR A 30 -15.52 11.62 -26.94
N ARG A 31 -14.48 10.81 -26.71
CA ARG A 31 -13.22 10.93 -27.49
C ARG A 31 -13.44 10.65 -28.98
N ALA A 32 -14.30 9.68 -29.32
CA ALA A 32 -14.62 9.37 -30.71
C ALA A 32 -15.28 10.57 -31.41
N LEU A 33 -16.30 11.16 -30.77
CA LEU A 33 -17.01 12.31 -31.33
C LEU A 33 -16.12 13.56 -31.43
N GLU A 34 -15.24 13.79 -30.44
CA GLU A 34 -14.22 14.84 -30.53
C GLU A 34 -13.32 14.66 -31.76
N LEU A 35 -12.85 13.43 -32.01
CA LEU A 35 -11.97 13.14 -33.14
C LEU A 35 -12.69 13.21 -34.49
N ILE A 36 -13.94 12.74 -34.56
CA ILE A 36 -14.74 12.72 -35.79
C ILE A 36 -15.17 14.14 -36.19
N ASN A 37 -15.45 15.01 -35.21
CA ASN A 37 -15.98 16.35 -35.47
C ASN A 37 -14.91 17.44 -35.58
N ASP A 38 -13.62 17.11 -35.40
CA ASP A 38 -12.51 18.06 -35.50
C ASP A 38 -11.66 17.77 -36.75
N PRO A 39 -11.67 18.68 -37.76
CA PRO A 39 -10.94 18.49 -39.02
C PRO A 39 -9.43 18.26 -38.88
N VAL A 40 -8.84 18.62 -37.72
CA VAL A 40 -7.42 18.35 -37.43
C VAL A 40 -7.11 16.85 -37.46
N TYR A 41 -8.11 15.98 -37.30
CA TYR A 41 -7.95 14.53 -37.26
C TYR A 41 -8.46 13.81 -38.51
N ASP A 42 -8.80 14.51 -39.60
CA ASP A 42 -9.36 13.93 -40.83
C ASP A 42 -8.45 12.86 -41.46
N ASP A 43 -7.13 12.98 -41.30
CA ASP A 43 -6.13 12.03 -41.81
C ASP A 43 -5.94 10.80 -40.90
N MET A 44 -6.58 10.74 -39.73
CA MET A 44 -6.48 9.58 -38.83
C MET A 44 -7.16 8.36 -39.43
N THR A 45 -6.48 7.21 -39.42
CA THR A 45 -7.12 5.97 -39.82
C THR A 45 -8.15 5.55 -38.78
N PHE A 46 -9.13 4.73 -39.17
CA PHE A 46 -10.06 4.11 -38.23
C PHE A 46 -9.35 3.39 -37.07
N ARG A 47 -8.20 2.78 -37.35
CA ARG A 47 -7.37 2.13 -36.33
C ARG A 47 -6.84 3.15 -35.32
N ASP A 48 -6.41 4.32 -35.76
CA ASP A 48 -5.89 5.36 -34.87
C ASP A 48 -7.00 5.91 -33.96
N ILE A 49 -8.19 6.13 -34.52
CA ILE A 49 -9.37 6.54 -33.75
C ILE A 49 -9.70 5.48 -32.68
N LEU A 50 -9.73 4.20 -33.03
CA LEU A 50 -9.96 3.12 -32.07
C LEU A 50 -8.92 3.11 -30.94
N VAL A 51 -7.64 3.31 -31.28
CA VAL A 51 -6.55 3.38 -30.29
C VAL A 51 -6.78 4.54 -29.32
N GLU A 52 -7.12 5.73 -29.82
CA GLU A 52 -7.36 6.90 -28.99
C GLU A 52 -8.61 6.75 -28.11
N MET A 53 -9.68 6.17 -28.64
CA MET A 53 -10.88 5.83 -27.86
C MET A 53 -10.55 4.90 -26.68
N LEU A 54 -9.79 3.82 -26.94
CA LEU A 54 -9.42 2.84 -25.92
C LEU A 54 -8.50 3.45 -24.86
N ARG A 55 -7.51 4.26 -25.27
CA ARG A 55 -6.62 4.98 -24.36
C ARG A 55 -7.39 5.95 -23.46
N ALA A 56 -8.31 6.73 -24.03
CA ALA A 56 -9.14 7.65 -23.26
C ALA A 56 -10.01 6.89 -22.25
N GLN A 57 -10.62 5.77 -22.66
CA GLN A 57 -11.42 4.94 -21.77
C GLN A 57 -10.60 4.31 -20.65
N GLU A 58 -9.41 3.78 -20.95
CA GLU A 58 -8.49 3.22 -19.95
C GLU A 58 -8.07 4.30 -18.95
N ALA A 59 -7.63 5.47 -19.42
CA ALA A 59 -7.23 6.58 -18.57
C ALA A 59 -8.38 7.03 -17.65
N GLY A 60 -9.58 7.21 -18.21
CA GLY A 60 -10.78 7.55 -17.47
C GLY A 60 -11.18 6.48 -16.44
N TYR A 61 -11.05 5.20 -16.79
CA TYR A 61 -11.28 4.09 -15.86
C TYR A 61 -10.28 4.10 -14.71
N ILE A 62 -8.99 4.22 -15.00
CA ILE A 62 -7.92 4.27 -13.99
C ILE A 62 -8.15 5.44 -13.05
N GLN A 63 -8.43 6.63 -13.58
CA GLN A 63 -8.67 7.83 -12.77
C GLN A 63 -9.89 7.68 -11.87
N ARG A 64 -11.06 7.30 -12.40
CA ARG A 64 -12.28 7.16 -11.59
C ARG A 64 -12.12 6.09 -10.50
N THR A 65 -11.52 4.96 -10.86
CA THR A 65 -11.38 3.82 -9.96
C THR A 65 -10.35 4.09 -8.88
N SER A 66 -9.19 4.68 -9.23
CA SER A 66 -8.17 5.06 -8.25
C SER A 66 -8.69 6.11 -7.26
N GLN A 67 -9.45 7.12 -7.72
CA GLN A 67 -10.06 8.13 -6.84
C GLN A 67 -11.11 7.52 -5.91
N LYS A 68 -11.96 6.61 -6.42
CA LYS A 68 -12.91 5.85 -5.59
C LYS A 68 -12.18 5.06 -4.50
N ARG A 69 -11.08 4.39 -4.85
CA ARG A 69 -10.24 3.62 -3.92
C ARG A 69 -9.56 4.51 -2.89
N LEU A 70 -9.02 5.65 -3.31
CA LEU A 70 -8.39 6.62 -2.41
C LEU A 70 -9.39 7.15 -1.37
N LYS A 71 -10.61 7.49 -1.78
CA LYS A 71 -11.68 7.90 -0.87
C LYS A 71 -12.07 6.78 0.10
N ALA A 72 -12.20 5.54 -0.40
CA ALA A 72 -12.55 4.39 0.43
C ALA A 72 -11.45 4.02 1.45
N ALA A 73 -10.19 4.39 1.19
CA ALA A 73 -9.06 4.09 2.05
C ALA A 73 -9.05 4.87 3.37
N ARG A 74 -9.79 5.97 3.48
CA ARG A 74 -9.89 6.82 4.69
C ARG A 74 -8.53 7.26 5.25
N LEU A 75 -7.62 7.69 4.37
CA LEU A 75 -6.35 8.27 4.79
C LEU A 75 -6.58 9.60 5.52
N VAL A 76 -5.86 9.84 6.61
CA VAL A 76 -5.87 11.11 7.35
C VAL A 76 -5.31 12.26 6.49
N ASN A 77 -4.29 11.98 5.69
CA ASN A 77 -3.66 12.85 4.73
C ASN A 77 -3.65 12.17 3.34
N PRO A 78 -4.72 12.32 2.55
CA PRO A 78 -4.79 11.79 1.19
C PRO A 78 -3.76 12.39 0.23
N MET A 79 -3.16 13.54 0.57
CA MET A 79 -2.15 14.21 -0.26
C MET A 79 -0.73 13.72 0.01
N ALA A 80 -0.54 12.79 0.95
CA ALA A 80 0.73 12.12 1.11
C ALA A 80 0.99 11.23 -0.12
N THR A 81 2.03 11.52 -0.90
CA THR A 81 2.38 10.75 -2.10
C THR A 81 3.84 10.29 -2.09
N MET A 82 4.12 9.24 -2.87
CA MET A 82 5.49 8.78 -3.09
C MET A 82 6.37 9.83 -3.80
N ALA A 83 5.76 10.76 -4.55
CA ALA A 83 6.48 11.87 -5.16
C ALA A 83 7.02 12.84 -4.09
N ASN A 84 6.23 13.16 -3.06
CA ASN A 84 6.69 13.98 -1.93
C ASN A 84 7.89 13.34 -1.22
N LEU A 85 7.86 12.01 -1.03
CA LEU A 85 8.96 11.26 -0.44
C LEU A 85 10.20 11.19 -1.34
N THR A 86 10.04 11.30 -2.65
CA THR A 86 11.20 11.30 -3.57
C THR A 86 11.86 12.67 -3.60
N ALA A 87 11.07 13.75 -3.54
CA ALA A 87 11.57 15.12 -3.47
C ALA A 87 12.27 15.41 -2.13
N THR A 88 11.72 14.92 -1.03
CA THR A 88 12.29 15.07 0.31
C THR A 88 12.40 13.70 0.98
N PRO A 89 13.42 12.89 0.63
CA PRO A 89 13.57 11.54 1.15
C PRO A 89 13.83 11.54 2.66
N PRO A 90 13.12 10.70 3.43
CA PRO A 90 13.47 10.44 4.81
C PRO A 90 14.94 10.01 4.93
N LYS A 91 15.67 10.56 5.90
CA LYS A 91 17.11 10.31 6.07
C LYS A 91 17.49 8.82 6.14
N ASP A 92 16.56 7.98 6.61
CA ASP A 92 16.79 6.57 6.88
C ASP A 92 16.25 5.63 5.78
N ILE A 93 15.75 6.17 4.66
CA ILE A 93 15.25 5.36 3.54
C ILE A 93 16.09 5.58 2.28
N SER A 94 16.80 4.54 1.86
CA SER A 94 17.53 4.55 0.59
C SER A 94 16.57 4.71 -0.60
N PRO A 95 16.96 5.38 -1.69
CA PRO A 95 16.16 5.48 -2.91
C PRO A 95 15.72 4.12 -3.48
N GLN A 96 16.59 3.10 -3.41
CA GLN A 96 16.26 1.74 -3.87
C GLN A 96 15.11 1.13 -3.06
N ARG A 97 15.10 1.34 -1.74
CA ARG A 97 14.00 0.87 -0.87
C ARG A 97 12.71 1.61 -1.17
N LEU A 98 12.75 2.92 -1.41
CA LEU A 98 11.57 3.69 -1.80
C LEU A 98 11.01 3.22 -3.16
N ALA A 99 11.87 2.91 -4.12
CA ALA A 99 11.47 2.35 -5.41
C ALA A 99 10.77 0.98 -5.26
N ARG A 100 11.31 0.09 -4.42
CA ARG A 100 10.68 -1.21 -4.10
C ARG A 100 9.30 -1.04 -3.47
N LEU A 101 9.14 -0.07 -2.58
CA LEU A 101 7.83 0.23 -1.97
C LEU A 101 6.83 0.76 -3.01
N LYS A 102 7.29 1.61 -3.94
CA LYS A 102 6.49 2.16 -5.04
C LYS A 102 6.02 1.07 -6.02
N ALA A 103 6.82 0.03 -6.22
CA ALA A 103 6.54 -1.07 -7.14
C ALA A 103 5.41 -2.02 -6.70
N THR A 104 4.88 -1.90 -5.48
CA THR A 104 3.74 -2.68 -4.92
C THR A 104 3.76 -4.21 -5.09
N GLU A 105 4.82 -4.80 -5.65
CA GLU A 105 5.00 -6.24 -5.80
C GLU A 105 5.08 -6.94 -4.44
N TRP A 106 5.53 -6.23 -3.41
CA TRP A 106 5.47 -6.71 -2.03
C TRP A 106 4.04 -6.84 -1.49
N ILE A 107 3.02 -6.28 -2.17
CA ILE A 107 1.59 -6.40 -1.83
C ILE A 107 0.94 -7.51 -2.65
N THR A 108 1.11 -7.52 -3.97
CA THR A 108 0.36 -8.38 -4.90
C THR A 108 1.22 -9.39 -5.68
N GLY A 109 2.52 -9.40 -5.45
CA GLY A 109 3.44 -10.31 -6.12
C GLY A 109 3.29 -11.77 -5.63
N PRO A 110 4.10 -12.70 -6.17
CA PRO A 110 4.05 -14.11 -5.80
C PRO A 110 4.47 -14.37 -4.34
N GLU A 111 5.30 -13.48 -3.79
CA GLU A 111 5.73 -13.47 -2.39
C GLU A 111 5.47 -12.13 -1.72
N PRO A 112 4.20 -11.82 -1.41
CA PRO A 112 3.90 -10.58 -0.69
C PRO A 112 4.45 -10.66 0.75
N LYS A 113 4.77 -9.50 1.32
CA LYS A 113 5.46 -9.37 2.60
C LYS A 113 4.72 -8.39 3.52
N ASN A 114 4.73 -8.67 4.82
CA ASN A 114 4.34 -7.67 5.83
C ASN A 114 5.36 -6.53 5.85
N LEU A 115 4.87 -5.30 6.06
CA LEU A 115 5.73 -4.12 6.18
C LEU A 115 5.60 -3.52 7.57
N VAL A 116 6.65 -3.66 8.38
CA VAL A 116 6.73 -3.05 9.70
C VAL A 116 7.69 -1.87 9.65
N ILE A 117 7.21 -0.68 10.05
CA ILE A 117 7.98 0.57 10.05
C ILE A 117 8.18 1.03 11.48
N ILE A 118 9.42 1.06 11.95
CA ILE A 118 9.75 1.42 13.33
C ILE A 118 10.63 2.65 13.33
N GLY A 119 10.30 3.67 14.14
CA GLY A 119 11.11 4.89 14.21
C GLY A 119 10.61 5.87 15.27
N PRO A 120 11.40 6.92 15.58
CA PRO A 120 11.04 7.88 16.63
C PRO A 120 9.78 8.67 16.26
N THR A 121 9.10 9.27 17.26
CA THR A 121 7.98 10.20 17.00
C THR A 121 8.43 11.33 16.08
N GLY A 122 7.55 11.74 15.15
CA GLY A 122 7.84 12.84 14.23
C GLY A 122 8.85 12.51 13.10
N SER A 123 9.26 11.25 12.92
CA SER A 123 10.12 10.82 11.80
C SER A 123 9.40 10.68 10.45
N GLY A 124 8.12 11.05 10.37
CA GLY A 124 7.36 10.97 9.13
C GLY A 124 6.84 9.57 8.79
N LYS A 125 6.79 8.62 9.74
CA LYS A 125 6.21 7.28 9.52
C LYS A 125 4.78 7.37 9.00
N SER A 126 3.89 8.04 9.72
CA SER A 126 2.49 8.22 9.29
C SER A 126 2.38 8.89 7.92
N PHE A 127 3.35 9.71 7.51
CA PHE A 127 3.40 10.24 6.16
C PHE A 127 3.81 9.17 5.13
N LEU A 128 4.89 8.42 5.41
CA LEU A 128 5.38 7.33 4.57
C LEU A 128 4.28 6.27 4.30
N VAL A 129 3.54 5.87 5.33
CA VAL A 129 2.50 4.83 5.22
C VAL A 129 1.33 5.30 4.37
N GLN A 130 0.94 6.56 4.51
CA GLN A 130 -0.13 7.16 3.72
C GLN A 130 0.30 7.40 2.28
N ALA A 131 1.56 7.73 2.04
CA ALA A 131 2.15 7.82 0.69
C ALA A 131 2.16 6.46 -0.03
N ILE A 132 2.50 5.39 0.68
CA ILE A 132 2.41 4.02 0.18
C ILE A 132 0.94 3.67 -0.14
N ALA A 133 0.02 3.98 0.78
CA ALA A 133 -1.41 3.74 0.62
C ALA A 133 -1.98 4.46 -0.60
N HIS A 134 -1.66 5.74 -0.76
CA HIS A 134 -2.05 6.55 -1.91
C HIS A 134 -1.55 5.91 -3.20
N ASN A 135 -0.27 5.54 -3.27
CA ASN A 135 0.30 4.88 -4.44
C ASN A 135 -0.38 3.53 -4.75
N ALA A 136 -0.71 2.73 -3.74
CA ALA A 136 -1.46 1.49 -3.92
C ALA A 136 -2.87 1.75 -4.51
N CYS A 137 -3.59 2.78 -4.03
CA CYS A 137 -4.87 3.21 -4.61
C CYS A 137 -4.73 3.63 -6.08
N MET A 138 -3.67 4.38 -6.41
CA MET A 138 -3.36 4.77 -7.80
C MET A 138 -3.06 3.56 -8.69
N ARG A 139 -2.47 2.50 -8.12
CA ARG A 139 -2.29 1.21 -8.78
C ARG A 139 -3.49 0.28 -8.68
N LEU A 140 -4.68 0.85 -8.49
CA LEU A 140 -5.93 0.10 -8.53
C LEU A 140 -6.02 -1.00 -7.46
N LEU A 141 -5.38 -0.81 -6.30
CA LEU A 141 -5.52 -1.71 -5.16
C LEU A 141 -6.56 -1.17 -4.16
N THR A 142 -7.31 -2.07 -3.53
CA THR A 142 -8.19 -1.69 -2.40
C THR A 142 -7.35 -1.56 -1.14
N VAL A 143 -7.46 -0.41 -0.48
CA VAL A 143 -6.66 -0.08 0.71
C VAL A 143 -7.62 0.38 1.80
N ARG A 144 -7.26 0.13 3.06
CA ARG A 144 -7.94 0.73 4.20
C ARG A 144 -6.96 1.07 5.31
N TYR A 145 -7.09 2.29 5.83
CA TYR A 145 -6.30 2.83 6.93
C TYR A 145 -7.15 2.93 8.19
N TRP A 146 -6.57 2.53 9.31
CA TRP A 146 -7.07 2.77 10.65
C TRP A 146 -5.95 3.30 11.52
N ARG A 147 -6.28 4.25 12.41
CA ARG A 147 -5.51 4.38 13.64
C ARG A 147 -5.87 3.22 14.55
N LEU A 148 -4.87 2.63 15.18
CA LEU A 148 -5.08 1.42 15.97
C LEU A 148 -6.06 1.64 17.13
N ALA A 149 -6.01 2.80 17.78
CA ALA A 149 -6.92 3.15 18.86
C ALA A 149 -8.39 3.26 18.40
N GLU A 150 -8.63 3.80 17.20
CA GLU A 150 -9.98 3.92 16.62
C GLU A 150 -10.55 2.53 16.32
N LEU A 151 -9.75 1.66 15.68
CA LEU A 151 -10.16 0.28 15.40
C LEU A 151 -10.37 -0.53 16.69
N ALA A 152 -9.50 -0.38 17.69
CA ALA A 152 -9.68 -1.05 18.98
C ALA A 152 -11.00 -0.63 19.65
N GLY A 153 -11.33 0.66 19.62
CA GLY A 153 -12.61 1.16 20.13
C GLY A 153 -13.82 0.64 19.35
N GLU A 154 -13.73 0.50 18.03
CA GLU A 154 -14.77 -0.15 17.21
C GLU A 154 -14.94 -1.62 17.60
N ILE A 155 -13.84 -2.36 17.80
CA ILE A 155 -13.89 -3.76 18.21
C ILE A 155 -14.50 -3.91 19.62
N ASP A 156 -14.09 -3.08 20.56
CA ASP A 156 -14.58 -3.15 21.95
C ASP A 156 -16.08 -2.89 22.06
N GLN A 157 -16.65 -2.06 21.19
CA GLN A 157 -18.09 -1.86 21.09
C GLN A 157 -18.84 -3.12 20.66
N LEU A 158 -18.17 -4.04 19.95
CA LEU A 158 -18.73 -5.30 19.46
C LEU A 158 -18.46 -6.49 20.40
N ASN A 159 -17.87 -6.29 21.58
CA ASN A 159 -17.40 -7.38 22.45
C ASN A 159 -18.47 -8.44 22.82
N GLN A 160 -19.75 -8.06 22.81
CA GLN A 160 -20.87 -8.99 23.08
C GLN A 160 -21.54 -9.54 21.82
N ASP A 161 -21.17 -9.08 20.63
CA ASP A 161 -21.75 -9.47 19.35
C ASP A 161 -20.72 -10.18 18.47
N VAL A 162 -20.59 -11.49 18.69
CA VAL A 162 -19.67 -12.38 17.94
C VAL A 162 -19.96 -12.34 16.45
N SER A 163 -21.22 -12.18 16.03
CA SER A 163 -21.58 -12.13 14.61
C SER A 163 -21.03 -10.87 13.97
N ALA A 164 -21.25 -9.72 14.59
CA ALA A 164 -20.73 -8.44 14.11
C ALA A 164 -19.20 -8.39 14.11
N THR A 165 -18.54 -8.95 15.14
CA THR A 165 -17.07 -9.08 15.16
C THR A 165 -16.58 -9.91 13.96
N ASN A 166 -17.21 -11.06 13.69
CA ASN A 166 -16.85 -11.91 12.56
C ASN A 166 -17.08 -11.21 11.21
N GLU A 167 -18.13 -10.41 11.09
CA GLU A 167 -18.38 -9.59 9.90
C GLU A 167 -17.31 -8.53 9.70
N LEU A 168 -16.87 -7.86 10.76
CA LEU A 168 -15.76 -6.91 10.72
C LEU A 168 -14.47 -7.58 10.25
N VAL A 169 -14.11 -8.74 10.81
CA VAL A 169 -12.93 -9.52 10.38
C VAL A 169 -13.03 -9.88 8.88
N LYS A 170 -14.19 -10.37 8.44
CA LYS A 170 -14.46 -10.67 7.01
C LYS A 170 -14.43 -9.44 6.11
N GLU A 171 -14.76 -8.26 6.63
CA GLU A 171 -14.70 -7.01 5.88
C GLU A 171 -13.24 -6.57 5.70
N ILE A 172 -12.48 -6.51 6.79
CA ILE A 172 -11.09 -6.06 6.81
C ILE A 172 -10.21 -6.96 5.93
N THR A 173 -10.50 -8.26 5.90
CA THR A 173 -9.75 -9.22 5.08
C THR A 173 -9.90 -8.94 3.58
N LYS A 174 -11.00 -8.35 3.08
CA LYS A 174 -11.20 -8.08 1.63
C LYS A 174 -10.25 -7.06 1.01
N TYR A 175 -9.56 -6.27 1.81
CA TYR A 175 -8.65 -5.25 1.31
C TYR A 175 -7.30 -5.85 0.91
N HIS A 176 -6.76 -5.40 -0.23
CA HIS A 176 -5.40 -5.77 -0.66
C HIS A 176 -4.39 -5.28 0.38
N LEU A 177 -4.51 -4.04 0.86
CA LEU A 177 -3.63 -3.45 1.88
C LEU A 177 -4.44 -2.92 3.07
N VAL A 178 -4.04 -3.33 4.28
CA VAL A 178 -4.59 -2.81 5.54
C VAL A 178 -3.48 -2.10 6.30
N ILE A 179 -3.77 -0.91 6.82
CA ILE A 179 -2.79 -0.12 7.56
C ILE A 179 -3.32 0.11 8.97
N PHE A 180 -2.52 -0.27 9.95
CA PHE A 180 -2.75 -0.01 11.36
C PHE A 180 -1.66 0.95 11.84
N ASP A 181 -1.99 2.24 11.85
CA ASP A 181 -1.06 3.28 12.26
C ASP A 181 -1.17 3.57 13.77
N ASP A 182 -0.12 4.17 14.30
CA ASP A 182 -0.05 4.64 15.69
C ASP A 182 -0.16 3.53 16.75
N PHE A 183 0.68 2.50 16.61
CA PHE A 183 0.80 1.45 17.64
C PHE A 183 1.34 2.05 18.96
N PHE A 184 0.69 1.71 20.07
CA PHE A 184 1.08 2.02 21.47
C PHE A 184 0.95 3.48 21.94
N THR A 185 0.06 4.28 21.33
CA THR A 185 -0.34 5.57 21.93
C THR A 185 -1.50 5.44 22.91
N THR A 186 -2.19 4.31 22.91
CA THR A 186 -3.36 4.03 23.76
C THR A 186 -3.32 2.58 24.21
N GLU A 187 -3.82 2.32 25.43
CA GLU A 187 -4.00 0.94 25.91
C GLU A 187 -5.08 0.24 25.05
N ILE A 188 -4.80 -1.01 24.67
CA ILE A 188 -5.71 -1.83 23.87
C ILE A 188 -6.25 -2.91 24.78
N SER A 189 -7.57 -3.12 24.77
CA SER A 189 -8.19 -4.14 25.60
C SER A 189 -7.71 -5.56 25.23
N PRO A 190 -7.82 -6.54 26.14
CA PRO A 190 -7.55 -7.94 25.81
C PRO A 190 -8.45 -8.48 24.68
N HIS A 191 -9.70 -8.01 24.61
CA HIS A 191 -10.64 -8.40 23.57
C HIS A 191 -10.21 -7.87 22.20
N ALA A 192 -9.97 -6.56 22.09
CA ALA A 192 -9.47 -5.94 20.86
C ALA A 192 -8.15 -6.56 20.41
N THR A 193 -7.24 -6.86 21.34
CA THR A 193 -5.99 -7.57 21.05
C THR A 193 -6.24 -8.93 20.41
N ARG A 194 -7.15 -9.74 20.97
CA ARG A 194 -7.52 -11.06 20.42
C ARG A 194 -8.07 -10.95 19.00
N VAL A 195 -9.01 -10.04 18.77
CA VAL A 195 -9.62 -9.84 17.44
C VAL A 195 -8.59 -9.31 16.43
N LEU A 196 -7.69 -8.41 16.84
CA LEU A 196 -6.59 -7.96 15.98
C LEU A 196 -5.68 -9.11 15.57
N PHE A 197 -5.38 -10.06 16.47
CA PHE A 197 -4.65 -11.27 16.11
C PHE A 197 -5.44 -12.15 15.13
N GLU A 198 -6.74 -12.30 15.32
CA GLU A 198 -7.61 -13.03 14.39
C GLU A 198 -7.61 -12.39 12.99
N ILE A 199 -7.68 -11.05 12.90
CA ILE A 199 -7.55 -10.32 11.64
C ILE A 199 -6.19 -10.61 10.98
N MET A 200 -5.11 -10.63 11.76
CA MET A 200 -3.77 -10.92 11.24
C MET A 200 -3.66 -12.36 10.72
N GLU A 201 -4.23 -13.32 11.44
CA GLU A 201 -4.23 -14.74 11.07
C GLU A 201 -5.09 -15.02 9.84
N ALA A 202 -6.31 -14.48 9.79
CA ALA A 202 -7.21 -14.60 8.64
C ALA A 202 -6.62 -14.02 7.34
N ARG A 203 -5.66 -13.08 7.49
CA ARG A 203 -4.90 -12.47 6.39
C ARG A 203 -3.63 -13.23 6.01
N ASP A 204 -3.19 -14.23 6.78
CA ASP A 204 -1.97 -14.98 6.45
C ASP A 204 -2.19 -16.04 5.34
N LEU A 205 -3.43 -16.15 4.86
CA LEU A 205 -3.78 -16.93 3.66
C LEU A 205 -3.26 -16.26 2.37
N PRO A 206 -2.95 -17.06 1.33
CA PRO A 206 -2.13 -16.65 0.18
C PRO A 206 -2.64 -15.44 -0.64
N SER A 207 -3.88 -14.99 -0.46
CA SER A 207 -4.53 -13.92 -1.23
C SER A 207 -4.72 -12.57 -0.50
N ASN A 208 -4.47 -12.45 0.81
CA ASN A 208 -4.90 -11.27 1.60
C ASN A 208 -3.81 -10.56 2.42
N ARG A 209 -2.96 -9.74 1.81
CA ARG A 209 -1.63 -9.48 2.38
C ARG A 209 -1.29 -7.99 2.32
N TYR A 210 -1.22 -7.17 3.38
CA TYR A 210 -0.83 -7.37 4.79
C TYR A 210 -0.99 -6.06 5.58
N CYS A 211 -0.62 -6.08 6.87
CA CYS A 211 -0.66 -4.95 7.80
C CYS A 211 0.60 -4.08 7.71
N LEU A 212 0.42 -2.77 7.56
CA LEU A 212 1.47 -1.81 7.87
C LEU A 212 1.34 -1.36 9.32
N THR A 213 2.37 -1.63 10.15
CA THR A 213 2.45 -1.12 11.52
C THR A 213 3.53 -0.04 11.67
N ALA A 214 3.19 1.10 12.27
CA ALA A 214 4.16 2.13 12.63
C ALA A 214 4.40 2.10 14.16
N ARG A 215 5.59 1.69 14.61
CA ARG A 215 5.93 1.76 16.06
C ARG A 215 6.62 3.07 16.41
N CYS A 216 6.17 3.65 17.53
CA CYS A 216 6.77 4.79 18.20
C CYS A 216 7.54 4.31 19.44
N ARG A 217 8.82 4.69 19.60
CA ARG A 217 9.51 4.63 20.91
C ARG A 217 9.73 6.06 21.39
N ARG A 218 9.24 6.42 22.58
CA ARG A 218 9.97 7.39 23.42
C ARG A 218 11.26 6.68 23.83
N LEU A 219 12.41 7.26 23.51
CA LEU A 219 13.70 6.74 23.98
C LEU A 219 13.79 6.96 25.50
N GLY A 220 13.25 6.03 26.29
CA GLY A 220 13.68 5.80 27.66
C GLY A 220 15.00 5.03 27.61
N GLN A 221 16.00 5.46 28.38
CA GLN A 221 17.42 5.07 28.23
C GLN A 221 17.75 3.58 28.46
N ASN A 222 16.82 2.73 28.91
CA ASN A 222 17.18 1.40 29.46
C ASN A 222 16.68 0.17 28.67
N ASP A 223 15.76 0.29 27.70
CA ASP A 223 15.13 -0.91 27.09
C ASP A 223 15.89 -1.49 25.90
N ALA A 224 17.01 -0.88 25.50
CA ALA A 224 17.80 -1.35 24.35
C ALA A 224 18.56 -2.66 24.61
N GLN A 225 18.65 -3.14 25.86
CA GLN A 225 19.45 -4.33 26.19
C GLN A 225 18.65 -5.65 26.21
N GLN A 226 17.32 -5.64 26.30
CA GLN A 226 16.55 -6.87 26.47
C GLN A 226 16.06 -7.54 25.17
N SER A 227 16.11 -6.85 24.02
CA SER A 227 15.65 -7.42 22.73
C SER A 227 16.73 -8.13 21.91
N HIS A 228 18.00 -8.11 22.34
CA HIS A 228 19.12 -8.72 21.62
C HIS A 228 19.37 -10.21 21.93
N ARG A 229 18.53 -10.88 22.74
CA ARG A 229 18.78 -12.27 23.18
C ARG A 229 17.91 -13.37 22.55
N ARG A 230 17.11 -13.10 21.53
CA ARG A 230 16.40 -14.15 20.80
C ARG A 230 16.40 -13.88 19.30
N ILE A 231 17.40 -14.42 18.61
CA ILE A 231 17.41 -15.05 17.27
C ILE A 231 18.88 -15.42 16.99
N PRO A 232 19.23 -16.68 16.66
CA PRO A 232 20.61 -17.06 16.39
C PRO A 232 21.04 -16.51 15.02
N HIS A 233 22.11 -15.71 15.01
CA HIS A 233 22.87 -15.47 13.79
C HIS A 233 23.84 -16.64 13.62
N GLN A 234 23.68 -17.44 12.56
CA GLN A 234 24.81 -18.18 12.00
C GLN A 234 25.64 -17.18 11.19
N PRO A 235 26.91 -16.92 11.53
CA PRO A 235 27.81 -16.20 10.65
C PRO A 235 28.32 -17.16 9.57
N ASP A 236 28.11 -16.79 8.31
CA ASP A 236 28.80 -17.42 7.18
C ASP A 236 30.32 -17.27 7.37
N SER A 237 31.01 -18.37 7.11
CA SER A 237 32.45 -18.54 7.32
C SER A 237 33.22 -18.29 6.03
N ALA A 238 34.17 -17.35 6.06
CA ALA A 238 35.49 -17.48 5.43
C ALA A 238 36.42 -16.32 5.91
N PRO A 239 37.68 -16.59 6.28
CA PRO A 239 38.56 -15.61 6.89
C PRO A 239 39.44 -14.88 5.85
N ILE A 240 39.70 -13.60 6.08
CA ILE A 240 40.89 -12.92 5.54
C ILE A 240 41.64 -12.29 6.71
N ASN A 241 42.78 -12.91 7.04
CA ASN A 241 43.84 -12.31 7.86
C ASN A 241 44.42 -11.11 7.10
N ASP A 242 44.64 -9.97 7.78
CA ASP A 242 46.02 -9.52 7.99
C ASP A 242 46.17 -8.46 9.11
N ARG A 243 47.41 -8.38 9.59
CA ARG A 243 47.89 -7.95 10.90
C ARG A 243 48.07 -6.44 11.09
N GLY A 244 48.05 -6.02 12.37
CA GLY A 244 48.74 -4.84 12.95
C GLY A 244 48.06 -3.49 12.68
N THR A 245 47.87 -2.58 13.62
CA THR A 245 48.81 -2.11 14.64
C THR A 245 48.04 -1.28 15.67
N GLN A 246 48.38 -1.39 16.96
CA GLN A 246 47.84 -0.60 18.06
C GLN A 246 48.33 0.86 17.99
N GLN A 247 47.45 1.84 18.22
CA GLN A 247 47.87 3.11 18.87
C GLN A 247 46.73 3.90 19.53
N ARG A 248 46.96 4.13 20.83
CA ARG A 248 46.52 5.14 21.81
C ARG A 248 45.37 6.13 21.51
N ARG A 249 44.51 6.19 22.54
CA ARG A 249 43.50 7.19 22.95
C ARG A 249 43.85 8.67 22.70
N LYS A 250 42.87 9.42 22.15
CA LYS A 250 42.57 10.82 22.51
C LYS A 250 41.05 10.99 22.59
N SER A 251 40.59 11.58 23.69
CA SER A 251 39.21 11.93 23.99
C SER A 251 38.77 13.16 23.18
N THR A 252 37.69 13.04 22.43
CA THR A 252 36.98 14.16 21.77
C THR A 252 35.54 14.25 22.29
N PRO A 253 34.92 15.44 22.24
CA PRO A 253 33.66 15.72 22.92
C PRO A 253 32.49 15.00 22.23
N ASN A 254 31.45 14.68 23.01
CA ASN A 254 30.24 13.97 22.56
C ASN A 254 29.63 14.62 21.31
N PRO A 255 29.29 13.83 20.27
CA PRO A 255 28.55 14.35 19.12
C PRO A 255 27.08 14.60 19.48
N PRO A 256 26.38 15.49 18.75
CA PRO A 256 24.96 15.72 18.96
C PRO A 256 24.19 14.42 18.72
N THR A 257 23.23 14.13 19.60
CA THR A 257 22.41 12.91 19.60
C THR A 257 21.80 12.62 18.22
N THR A 258 22.41 11.69 17.49
CA THR A 258 21.87 11.13 16.26
C THR A 258 20.66 10.25 16.61
N LYS A 259 19.48 10.66 16.15
CA LYS A 259 18.28 9.81 16.22
C LYS A 259 18.56 8.52 15.42
N ARG A 260 18.26 7.37 16.04
CA ARG A 260 18.49 6.04 15.46
C ARG A 260 17.62 5.81 14.21
N PRO A 261 18.10 5.02 13.23
CA PRO A 261 17.45 4.86 11.93
C PRO A 261 16.11 4.12 12.01
N ILE A 262 15.24 4.38 11.03
CA ILE A 262 14.02 3.60 10.80
C ILE A 262 14.39 2.16 10.42
N VAL A 263 13.96 1.18 11.23
CA VAL A 263 14.20 -0.25 10.97
C VAL A 263 12.98 -0.84 10.28
N PHE A 264 13.23 -1.52 9.17
CA PHE A 264 12.23 -2.24 8.39
C PHE A 264 12.41 -3.74 8.64
N HIS A 265 11.35 -4.43 9.07
CA HIS A 265 11.36 -5.89 9.17
C HIS A 265 10.39 -6.48 8.15
N THR A 266 10.89 -7.47 7.40
CA THR A 266 10.10 -8.37 6.56
C THR A 266 10.25 -9.76 7.14
N SER A 267 9.17 -10.40 7.60
CA SER A 267 9.23 -11.79 8.06
C SER A 267 9.11 -12.73 6.86
N PRO A 268 10.00 -13.73 6.69
CA PRO A 268 9.78 -14.85 5.78
C PRO A 268 8.73 -15.84 6.33
N ARG A 269 8.22 -16.71 5.45
CA ARG A 269 7.19 -17.72 5.75
C ARG A 269 7.69 -18.71 6.82
N ASN A 270 6.86 -18.99 7.83
CA ASN A 270 6.99 -20.24 8.58
C ASN A 270 6.45 -21.38 7.71
N SER A 271 7.35 -22.09 7.02
CA SER A 271 7.08 -23.40 6.44
C SER A 271 7.64 -24.46 7.38
N THR A 272 6.79 -25.10 8.16
CA THR A 272 6.90 -26.48 8.67
C THR A 272 5.76 -26.71 9.66
N CYS A 273 4.64 -27.24 9.15
CA CYS A 273 3.90 -28.22 9.94
C CYS A 273 4.82 -29.43 10.11
N GLY A 274 5.06 -29.82 11.35
CA GLY A 274 5.89 -30.97 11.71
C GLY A 274 5.61 -31.31 13.17
N ASP A 275 4.67 -32.24 13.33
CA ASP A 275 4.48 -33.22 14.39
C ASP A 275 4.89 -32.85 15.83
N TYR A 276 3.89 -32.88 16.72
CA TYR A 276 4.08 -33.12 18.15
C TYR A 276 3.14 -34.25 18.60
N PRO A 277 3.55 -35.03 19.63
CA PRO A 277 3.13 -36.41 19.87
C PRO A 277 1.71 -36.58 20.41
#